data_AF-A0A3B9N4Y1-F1
#
_entry.id   AF-A0A3B9N4Y1-F1
#
_cell.length_a   1.000
_cell.length_b   1.000
_cell.length_c   1.000
_cell.angle_alpha   90.00
_cell.angle_beta   90.00
_cell.angle_gamma   90.00
#
_symmetry.space_group_name_H-M   'P 1'
#
loop_
_entity.id
_entity.type
_entity.pdbx_description
1 polymer ?
#
loop_
_entity_poly.entity_id
_entity_poly.type
_entity_poly.pdbx_seq_one_letter_code
_entity_poly.pdbx_strand_id
1 'polypeptide(L)'
;MKKVLLFGAITLLAAGFLTVSCEKDNPVSCTQKLLEVSSAQSAYIVDDSYENCIAYKNALEDYINCDGITDKAIYQGYLDNLTCTP
;
A
#
# COMPACT_ATOMS: atom_id res chain seq x y z
N MET A 1 27.29 29.74 21.97
CA MET A 1 26.65 29.72 20.64
C MET A 1 27.57 29.03 19.64
N LYS A 2 27.25 27.79 19.27
CA LYS A 2 27.73 27.11 18.06
C LYS A 2 26.58 26.25 17.56
N LYS A 3 26.06 26.58 16.38
CA LYS A 3 25.01 25.84 15.69
C LYS A 3 25.66 24.59 15.11
N VAL A 4 25.13 23.42 15.43
CA VAL A 4 25.52 22.16 14.79
C VAL A 4 24.32 21.70 13.98
N LEU A 5 24.32 22.06 12.70
CA LEU A 5 23.58 21.36 11.67
C LEU A 5 24.39 20.11 11.33
N LEU A 6 23.80 18.93 11.46
CA LEU A 6 24.32 17.72 10.83
C LEU A 6 23.14 16.82 10.45
N PHE A 7 22.89 16.86 9.14
CA PHE A 7 22.11 15.91 8.38
C PHE A 7 22.66 14.49 8.56
N GLY A 8 21.73 13.53 8.50
CA GLY A 8 21.93 12.30 7.74
C GLY A 8 22.74 11.20 8.42
N ALA A 9 22.00 10.20 8.93
CA ALA A 9 22.23 8.78 8.66
C ALA A 9 21.31 7.98 9.59
N ILE A 10 20.03 7.89 9.26
CA ILE A 10 19.22 6.77 9.76
C ILE A 10 19.71 5.58 8.96
N THR A 11 20.58 4.81 9.58
CA THR A 11 21.02 3.50 9.12
C THR A 11 19.81 2.59 9.00
N LEU A 12 19.22 2.56 7.80
CA LEU A 12 18.35 1.47 7.38
C LEU A 12 19.19 0.20 7.42
N LEU A 13 18.97 -0.58 8.47
CA LEU A 13 19.33 -1.98 8.54
C LEU A 13 18.73 -2.66 7.31
N ALA A 14 19.56 -2.79 6.28
CA ALA A 14 19.38 -3.77 5.22
C ALA A 14 19.50 -5.16 5.86
N ALA A 15 18.40 -5.61 6.48
CA ALA A 15 18.22 -7.02 6.79
C ALA A 15 18.16 -7.75 5.45
N GLY A 16 19.16 -8.61 5.25
CA GLY A 16 19.42 -9.28 4.00
C GLY A 16 18.33 -10.25 3.58
N PHE A 17 18.24 -10.39 2.25
CA PHE A 17 18.06 -11.65 1.55
C PHE A 17 16.95 -12.57 2.06
N LEU A 18 15.72 -12.28 1.63
CA LEU A 18 14.86 -13.36 1.14
C LEU A 18 15.24 -13.61 -0.32
N THR A 19 16.10 -14.59 -0.55
CA THR A 19 16.27 -15.21 -1.86
C THR A 19 14.97 -15.92 -2.22
N VAL A 20 13.99 -15.19 -2.72
CA VAL A 20 12.93 -15.80 -3.51
C VAL A 20 13.50 -15.91 -4.91
N SER A 21 13.82 -17.15 -5.30
CA SER A 21 14.11 -17.51 -6.68
C SER A 21 13.16 -16.77 -7.61
N CYS A 22 13.72 -16.04 -8.57
CA CYS A 22 13.01 -15.58 -9.75
C CYS A 22 12.57 -16.79 -10.58
N GLU A 23 11.58 -17.55 -10.10
CA GLU A 23 10.74 -18.37 -10.96
C GLU A 23 9.56 -17.50 -11.38
N LYS A 24 9.71 -16.91 -12.57
CA LYS A 24 8.66 -16.71 -13.57
C LYS A 24 7.32 -16.20 -13.01
N ASP A 25 7.09 -14.88 -13.09
CA ASP A 25 5.78 -14.23 -12.98
C ASP A 25 4.83 -14.93 -11.99
N ASN A 26 4.98 -14.66 -10.69
CA ASN A 26 3.86 -14.87 -9.78
C ASN A 26 2.98 -13.62 -9.89
N PRO A 27 1.90 -13.61 -10.71
CA PRO A 27 0.92 -12.56 -10.61
C PRO A 27 0.46 -12.53 -9.15
N VAL A 28 0.64 -11.39 -8.48
CA VAL A 28 0.18 -11.20 -7.11
C VAL A 28 -1.28 -11.65 -7.06
N SER A 29 -1.60 -12.69 -6.29
CA SER A 29 -2.94 -13.26 -6.27
C SER A 29 -3.94 -12.23 -5.74
N CYS A 30 -5.22 -12.33 -6.14
CA CYS A 30 -6.24 -11.41 -5.64
C CYS A 30 -6.34 -11.46 -4.10
N THR A 31 -6.03 -12.61 -3.48
CA THR A 31 -5.92 -12.73 -2.01
C THR A 31 -4.85 -11.81 -1.44
N GLN A 32 -3.66 -11.74 -2.06
CA GLN A 32 -2.59 -10.86 -1.61
C GLN A 32 -2.96 -9.39 -1.82
N LYS A 33 -3.58 -9.03 -2.95
CA LYS A 33 -4.10 -7.68 -3.20
C LYS A 33 -5.18 -7.29 -2.19
N LEU A 34 -6.03 -8.21 -1.76
CA LEU A 34 -7.01 -7.96 -0.70
C LEU A 34 -6.34 -7.68 0.65
N LEU A 35 -5.26 -8.38 0.97
CA LEU A 35 -4.46 -8.09 2.18
C LEU A 35 -3.83 -6.69 2.10
N GLU A 36 -3.37 -6.28 0.92
CA GLU A 36 -2.86 -4.93 0.69
C GLU A 36 -3.94 -3.86 0.89
N VAL A 37 -5.16 -4.10 0.38
CA VAL A 37 -6.33 -3.24 0.66
C VAL A 37 -6.57 -3.11 2.16
N SER A 38 -6.61 -4.22 2.90
CA SER A 38 -6.85 -4.21 4.35
C SER A 38 -5.75 -3.50 5.13
N SER A 39 -4.48 -3.70 4.75
CA SER A 39 -3.35 -3.03 5.38
C SER A 39 -3.35 -1.53 5.11
N ALA A 40 -3.59 -1.11 3.87
CA ALA A 40 -3.63 0.30 3.49
C ALA A 40 -4.82 1.02 4.12
N GLN A 41 -5.97 0.35 4.20
CA GLN A 41 -7.13 0.84 4.94
C GLN A 41 -6.80 1.08 6.41
N SER A 42 -6.13 0.11 7.05
CA SER A 42 -5.75 0.23 8.47
C SER A 42 -4.79 1.39 8.70
N ALA A 43 -3.82 1.59 7.79
CA ALA A 43 -2.92 2.74 7.84
C ALA A 43 -3.68 4.06 7.70
N TYR A 44 -4.61 4.16 6.74
CA TYR A 44 -5.43 5.35 6.52
C TYR A 44 -6.38 5.65 7.70
N ILE A 45 -6.93 4.62 8.36
CA ILE A 45 -7.75 4.78 9.56
C ILE A 45 -6.93 5.33 10.75
N VAL A 46 -5.67 4.93 10.86
CA VAL A 46 -4.77 5.38 11.92
C VAL A 46 -4.25 6.79 11.66
N ASP A 47 -3.95 7.11 10.40
CA ASP A 47 -3.45 8.40 9.95
C ASP A 47 -4.08 8.72 8.59
N ASP A 48 -4.98 9.70 8.60
CA ASP A 48 -5.78 10.11 7.44
C ASP A 48 -5.05 11.06 6.49
N SER A 49 -3.71 11.12 6.58
CA SER A 49 -2.87 11.86 5.65
C SER A 49 -3.18 11.55 4.18
N TYR A 50 -2.92 12.54 3.32
CA TYR A 50 -3.10 12.42 1.89
C TYR A 50 -2.34 11.21 1.33
N GLU A 51 -1.12 10.96 1.79
CA GLU A 51 -0.29 9.84 1.38
C GLU A 51 -0.94 8.48 1.70
N ASN A 52 -1.48 8.30 2.91
CA ASN A 52 -2.14 7.04 3.29
C ASN A 52 -3.47 6.86 2.56
N CYS A 53 -4.22 7.95 2.33
CA CYS A 53 -5.44 7.91 1.52
C CYS A 53 -5.13 7.44 0.09
N ILE A 54 -4.10 8.00 -0.54
CA ILE A 54 -3.68 7.61 -1.89
C ILE A 54 -3.20 6.15 -1.91
N ALA A 55 -2.46 5.70 -0.89
CA ALA A 55 -2.05 4.30 -0.78
C ALA A 55 -3.26 3.36 -0.71
N TYR A 56 -4.28 3.70 0.08
CA TYR A 56 -5.52 2.93 0.17
C TYR A 56 -6.29 2.94 -1.15
N LYS A 57 -6.41 4.11 -1.79
CA LYS A 57 -7.05 4.25 -3.10
C LYS A 57 -6.41 3.35 -4.15
N ASN A 58 -5.08 3.38 -4.24
CA ASN A 58 -4.34 2.57 -5.21
C ASN A 58 -4.51 1.07 -4.93
N ALA A 59 -4.51 0.66 -3.66
CA ALA A 59 -4.75 -0.74 -3.31
C ALA A 59 -6.16 -1.21 -3.72
N LEU A 60 -7.18 -0.36 -3.56
CA LEU A 60 -8.54 -0.64 -4.04
C LEU A 60 -8.58 -0.81 -5.57
N GLU A 61 -7.99 0.13 -6.32
CA GLU A 61 -7.90 0.07 -7.78
C GLU A 61 -7.21 -1.21 -8.26
N ASP A 62 -6.12 -1.58 -7.62
CA ASP A 62 -5.36 -2.79 -7.91
C ASP A 62 -6.17 -4.07 -7.67
N TYR A 63 -6.88 -4.15 -6.54
CA TYR A 63 -7.71 -5.30 -6.22
C TYR A 63 -8.91 -5.43 -7.19
N ILE A 64 -9.58 -4.32 -7.50
CA ILE A 64 -10.73 -4.26 -8.43
C ILE A 64 -10.37 -4.73 -9.84
N ASN A 65 -9.11 -4.55 -10.24
CA ASN A 65 -8.59 -4.96 -11.54
C ASN A 65 -8.06 -6.40 -11.55
N CYS A 66 -8.18 -7.14 -10.44
CA CYS A 66 -7.80 -8.55 -10.38
C CYS A 66 -8.87 -9.45 -11.01
N ASP A 67 -8.45 -10.45 -11.79
CA ASP A 67 -9.36 -11.39 -12.45
C ASP A 67 -10.02 -12.34 -11.43
N GLY A 68 -11.33 -12.58 -11.59
CA GLY A 68 -12.05 -13.60 -10.83
C GLY A 68 -12.56 -13.19 -9.45
N ILE A 69 -12.50 -11.90 -9.09
CA ILE A 69 -13.15 -11.39 -7.87
C ILE A 69 -14.68 -11.33 -8.05
N THR A 70 -15.44 -11.71 -7.02
CA THR A 70 -16.92 -11.75 -7.05
C THR A 70 -17.57 -10.52 -6.41
N ASP A 71 -16.78 -9.78 -5.64
CA ASP A 71 -17.15 -8.66 -4.79
C ASP A 71 -16.70 -7.30 -5.34
N LYS A 72 -16.30 -7.25 -6.62
CA LYS A 72 -15.85 -6.03 -7.33
C LYS A 72 -16.72 -4.80 -7.06
N ALA A 73 -18.05 -4.95 -7.09
CA ALA A 73 -18.98 -3.84 -6.88
C ALA A 73 -18.90 -3.23 -5.48
N ILE A 74 -18.58 -4.03 -4.46
CA ILE A 74 -18.42 -3.56 -3.07
C ILE A 74 -17.18 -2.67 -2.97
N TYR A 75 -16.05 -3.15 -3.49
CA TYR A 75 -14.79 -2.40 -3.45
C TYR A 75 -14.81 -1.17 -4.37
N GLN A 76 -15.49 -1.27 -5.51
CA GLN A 76 -15.76 -0.09 -6.34
C GLN A 76 -16.57 0.96 -5.57
N GLY A 77 -17.56 0.53 -4.78
CA GLY A 77 -18.30 1.44 -3.89
C GLY A 77 -17.40 2.14 -2.87
N TYR A 78 -16.42 1.45 -2.29
CA TYR A 78 -15.44 2.09 -1.40
C TYR A 78 -14.56 3.09 -2.15
N LEU A 79 -14.08 2.73 -3.33
CA LEU A 79 -13.25 3.60 -4.18
C LEU A 79 -13.99 4.87 -4.60
N ASP A 80 -15.25 4.75 -5.02
CA ASP A 80 -16.07 5.87 -5.50
C ASP A 80 -16.39 6.89 -4.39
N ASN A 81 -16.44 6.43 -3.13
CA ASN A 81 -16.69 7.30 -1.97
C ASN A 81 -15.39 7.80 -1.30
N LEU A 82 -14.22 7.35 -1.74
CA LEU A 82 -12.93 7.75 -1.16
C LEU A 82 -12.43 9.05 -1.80
N THR A 83 -12.41 10.12 -1.01
CA THR A 83 -11.86 11.43 -1.41
C THR A 83 -10.57 11.71 -0.66
N CYS A 84 -9.46 11.85 -1.39
CA CYS A 84 -8.16 12.23 -0.81
C CYS A 84 -7.90 13.71 -1.02
N THR A 85 -7.70 14.47 0.06
CA THR A 85 -7.40 15.90 0.04
C THR A 85 -5.92 16.15 0.40
N PRO A 86 -5.15 16.90 -0.41
CA PRO A 86 -3.75 17.26 -0.11
C PRO A 86 -3.60 18.15 1.13
#